data_AF-A0A841IL55-F1
#
_entry.id   AF-A0A841IL55-F1
#
_cell.length_a   1.000
_cell.length_b   1.000
_cell.length_c   1.000
_cell.angle_alpha   90.00
_cell.angle_beta   90.00
_cell.angle_gamma   90.00
#
_symmetry.space_group_name_H-M   'P 1'
#
loop_
_entity.id
_entity.type
_entity.pdbx_description
1 polymer ?
#
loop_
_entity_poly.entity_id
_entity_poly.type
_entity_poly.pdbx_seq_one_letter_code
_entity_poly.pdbx_strand_id
1 'polypeptide(L)'
;MSEQSSAAGAAGAPLSGLGGMLSRVEFIEVSASLDEVACAFRGFPEMVREWSNASGSFEFRIESDDKLVGKIHVHIEEIISGPYSTAIDVFESTWSENPGKVKFIFYLISRRTRWEVASRFDGNDHPLAFRPLQE
;
A
#
# COMPACT_ATOMS: atom_id res chain seq x y z
N MET A 1 57.32 6.34 -25.09
CA MET A 1 56.74 7.53 -25.76
C MET A 1 55.24 7.25 -25.84
N SER A 2 54.49 7.70 -24.83
CA SER A 2 53.67 8.94 -24.86
C SER A 2 52.33 8.62 -25.54
N GLU A 3 51.25 8.35 -24.82
CA GLU A 3 50.39 9.22 -23.96
C GLU A 3 49.06 9.55 -24.65
N GLN A 4 47.96 9.32 -23.91
CA GLN A 4 46.74 10.15 -23.81
C GLN A 4 45.74 10.17 -25.00
N SER A 5 44.42 10.31 -24.83
CA SER A 5 43.48 10.32 -23.68
C SER A 5 42.03 10.43 -24.22
N SER A 6 41.07 10.28 -23.30
CA SER A 6 39.63 10.64 -23.30
C SER A 6 38.64 9.55 -23.78
N ALA A 7 37.86 8.91 -22.88
CA ALA A 7 36.71 9.42 -22.08
C ALA A 7 35.53 9.80 -23.00
N ALA A 8 34.26 9.49 -22.77
CA ALA A 8 33.49 8.88 -21.69
C ALA A 8 32.15 8.42 -22.30
N GLY A 9 31.32 7.65 -21.59
CA GLY A 9 29.90 7.59 -21.97
C GLY A 9 29.08 6.43 -21.44
N ALA A 10 28.78 6.48 -20.15
CA ALA A 10 27.60 5.90 -19.50
C ALA A 10 27.28 4.41 -19.77
N ALA A 11 27.64 3.62 -18.77
CA ALA A 11 27.07 2.33 -18.45
C ALA A 11 25.54 2.31 -18.62
N GLY A 12 25.05 1.35 -19.38
CA GLY A 12 23.67 0.90 -19.30
C GLY A 12 23.43 0.37 -17.89
N ALA A 13 22.86 1.22 -17.03
CA ALA A 13 22.32 0.78 -15.77
C ALA A 13 21.13 -0.15 -16.06
N PRO A 14 21.10 -1.38 -15.51
CA PRO A 14 19.92 -2.21 -15.60
C PRO A 14 18.76 -1.49 -14.87
N LEU A 15 17.64 -1.32 -15.58
CA LEU A 15 16.34 -0.97 -15.03
C LEU A 15 15.86 -2.11 -14.14
N SER A 16 16.42 -2.20 -12.94
CA SER A 16 16.01 -3.11 -11.88
C SER A 16 15.95 -2.33 -10.56
N GLY A 17 15.29 -1.18 -10.60
CA GLY A 17 14.93 -0.41 -9.41
C GLY A 17 13.56 -0.87 -8.94
N LEU A 18 13.52 -1.52 -7.76
CA LEU A 18 12.34 -1.86 -6.95
C LEU A 18 11.59 -3.17 -7.26
N GLY A 19 12.20 -4.10 -8.00
CA GLY A 19 11.68 -5.47 -8.14
C GLY A 19 12.09 -6.45 -7.02
N GLY A 20 12.60 -5.98 -5.88
CA GLY A 20 13.16 -6.85 -4.85
C GLY A 20 13.00 -6.29 -3.44
N MET A 21 12.41 -7.10 -2.56
CA MET A 21 12.27 -6.96 -1.09
C MET A 21 10.98 -6.37 -0.51
N LEU A 22 9.79 -6.79 -0.97
CA LEU A 22 8.59 -6.80 -0.11
C LEU A 22 7.82 -8.12 -0.35
N SER A 23 8.24 -9.23 0.26
CA SER A 23 7.81 -10.58 -0.14
C SER A 23 6.48 -11.07 0.45
N ARG A 24 5.84 -10.29 1.32
CA ARG A 24 4.56 -10.63 1.95
C ARG A 24 3.65 -9.43 1.90
N VAL A 25 2.52 -9.58 1.22
CA VAL A 25 1.51 -8.53 1.04
C VAL A 25 0.18 -9.09 1.47
N GLU A 26 -0.60 -8.25 2.15
CA GLU A 26 -1.99 -8.50 2.47
C GLU A 26 -2.82 -7.33 1.97
N PHE A 27 -3.97 -7.63 1.38
CA PHE A 27 -4.83 -6.63 0.77
C PHE A 27 -6.03 -6.31 1.66
N ILE A 28 -6.42 -5.03 1.64
CA ILE A 28 -7.65 -4.50 2.22
C ILE A 28 -8.42 -3.86 1.07
N GLU A 29 -9.63 -4.33 0.81
CA GLU A 29 -10.50 -3.81 -0.24
C GLU A 29 -11.52 -2.84 0.34
N VAL A 30 -11.77 -1.75 -0.37
CA VAL A 30 -12.68 -0.68 0.08
C VAL A 30 -13.63 -0.24 -1.01
N SER A 31 -14.83 0.22 -0.62
CA SER A 31 -15.84 0.67 -1.60
C SER A 31 -15.51 2.02 -2.25
N ALA A 32 -14.65 2.83 -1.62
CA ALA A 32 -14.25 4.15 -2.12
C ALA A 32 -13.36 4.07 -3.35
N SER A 33 -13.42 5.10 -4.20
CA SER A 33 -12.59 5.19 -5.40
C SER A 33 -11.12 5.44 -5.07
N LEU A 34 -10.23 5.13 -6.02
CA LEU A 34 -8.78 5.30 -5.86
C LEU A 34 -8.41 6.72 -5.41
N ASP A 35 -9.00 7.74 -6.04
CA ASP A 35 -8.74 9.15 -5.71
C ASP A 35 -9.25 9.52 -4.32
N GLU A 36 -10.41 8.99 -3.92
CA GLU A 36 -10.97 9.21 -2.58
C GLU A 36 -10.09 8.58 -1.51
N VAL A 37 -9.61 7.35 -1.76
CA VAL A 37 -8.68 6.66 -0.87
C VAL A 37 -7.36 7.42 -0.76
N ALA A 38 -6.76 7.81 -1.88
CA ALA A 38 -5.52 8.57 -1.89
C ALA A 38 -5.69 9.92 -1.18
N CYS A 39 -6.81 10.62 -1.39
CA CYS A 39 -7.12 11.87 -0.71
C CYS A 39 -7.25 11.69 0.81
N ALA A 40 -7.93 10.64 1.28
CA ALA A 40 -8.04 10.37 2.70
C ALA A 40 -6.69 10.06 3.35
N PHE A 41 -5.85 9.24 2.69
CA PHE A 41 -4.51 8.90 3.18
C PHE A 41 -3.62 10.12 3.32
N ARG A 42 -3.69 11.09 2.40
CA ARG A 42 -3.00 12.38 2.51
C ARG A 42 -3.45 13.20 3.73
N GLY A 43 -4.70 13.02 4.16
CA GLY A 43 -5.28 13.68 5.34
C GLY A 43 -5.00 12.97 6.66
N PHE A 44 -4.42 11.77 6.65
CA PHE A 44 -4.10 11.06 7.89
C PHE A 44 -2.85 11.66 8.56
N PRO A 45 -2.90 11.98 9.86
CA PRO A 45 -1.73 12.50 10.58
C PRO A 45 -0.59 11.49 10.67
N GLU A 46 -0.88 10.19 10.51
CA GLU A 46 0.11 9.12 10.48
C GLU A 46 0.87 9.05 9.14
N MET A 47 0.44 9.82 8.12
CA MET A 47 1.09 9.87 6.82
C MET A 47 2.42 10.62 6.90
N VAL A 48 3.49 9.93 6.50
CA VAL A 48 4.86 10.47 6.52
C VAL A 48 5.34 10.85 5.13
N ARG A 49 4.98 10.04 4.13
CA ARG A 49 5.40 10.25 2.75
C ARG A 49 4.40 9.65 1.79
N GLU A 50 4.18 10.36 0.69
CA GLU A 50 3.51 9.87 -0.51
C GLU A 50 4.52 9.82 -1.66
N TRP A 51 4.38 8.81 -2.52
CA TRP A 51 4.95 8.81 -3.86
C TRP A 51 4.07 7.99 -4.80
N SER A 52 4.19 8.20 -6.10
CA SER A 52 3.49 7.41 -7.11
C SER A 52 4.52 6.74 -8.00
N ASN A 53 4.38 5.42 -8.16
CA ASN A 53 5.28 4.62 -8.98
C ASN A 53 4.71 4.32 -10.38
N ALA A 54 3.40 4.57 -10.60
CA ALA A 54 2.74 4.35 -11.89
C ALA A 54 1.45 5.18 -12.00
N SER A 55 1.02 5.44 -13.25
CA SER A 55 -0.30 5.99 -13.53
C SER A 55 -1.38 5.02 -13.01
N GLY A 56 -2.31 5.52 -12.20
CA GLY A 56 -3.39 4.70 -11.63
C GLY A 56 -3.03 3.98 -10.33
N SER A 57 -1.97 4.38 -9.64
CA SER A 57 -1.71 3.92 -8.28
C SER A 57 -0.95 4.94 -7.42
N PHE A 58 -1.04 4.75 -6.11
CA PHE A 58 -0.38 5.57 -5.12
C PHE A 58 0.34 4.71 -4.09
N GLU A 59 1.50 5.14 -3.62
CA GLU A 59 2.21 4.51 -2.52
C GLU A 59 2.37 5.49 -1.36
N PHE A 60 2.11 4.99 -0.15
CA PHE A 60 2.24 5.78 1.06
C PHE A 60 3.13 5.06 2.07
N ARG A 61 3.87 5.85 2.83
CA ARG A 61 4.52 5.43 4.05
C ARG A 61 3.82 6.09 5.22
N ILE A 62 3.35 5.24 6.12
CA ILE A 62 2.62 5.60 7.32
C ILE A 62 3.46 5.19 8.52
N GLU A 63 3.44 5.98 9.58
CA GLU A 63 4.12 5.67 10.83
C GLU A 63 3.10 5.65 11.97
N SER A 64 3.04 4.50 12.65
CA SER A 64 2.24 4.34 13.85
C SER A 64 3.02 4.83 15.06
N ASP A 65 2.36 5.56 15.96
CA ASP A 65 2.92 5.93 17.27
C ASP A 65 3.22 4.70 18.14
N ASP A 66 2.56 3.57 17.87
CA ASP A 66 2.92 2.28 18.46
C ASP A 66 4.24 1.76 17.87
N LYS A 67 5.28 1.74 18.70
CA LYS A 67 6.62 1.25 18.38
C LYS A 67 6.64 -0.22 17.90
N LEU A 68 5.65 -1.03 18.27
CA LEU A 68 5.55 -2.42 17.82
C LEU A 68 5.07 -2.54 16.37
N VAL A 69 4.31 -1.55 15.89
CA VAL A 69 3.82 -1.50 14.51
C VAL A 69 4.86 -0.79 13.62
N GLY A 70 5.40 0.33 14.10
CA GLY A 70 6.43 1.10 13.41
C GLY A 70 5.97 1.64 12.06
N LYS A 71 6.84 1.50 11.05
CA LYS A 71 6.61 2.02 9.70
C LYS A 71 5.91 1.00 8.83
N ILE A 72 4.90 1.49 8.11
CA ILE A 72 4.05 0.72 7.22
C ILE A 72 4.18 1.31 5.83
N HIS A 73 4.47 0.47 4.85
CA HIS A 73 4.36 0.82 3.45
C HIS A 73 3.03 0.26 2.95
N VAL A 74 2.27 1.10 2.28
CA VAL A 74 1.05 0.71 1.58
C VAL A 74 1.13 1.10 0.11
N HIS A 75 0.53 0.27 -0.75
CA HIS A 75 0.26 0.57 -2.15
C HIS A 75 -1.25 0.54 -2.35
N ILE A 76 -1.76 1.49 -3.14
CA ILE A 76 -3.18 1.70 -3.36
C ILE A 76 -3.43 1.67 -4.86
N GLU A 77 -4.32 0.79 -5.29
CA GLU A 77 -4.63 0.58 -6.70
C GLU A 77 -6.12 0.34 -6.93
N GLU A 78 -6.56 0.63 -8.15
CA GLU A 78 -7.95 0.42 -8.56
C GLU A 78 -8.23 -1.08 -8.79
N ILE A 79 -9.38 -1.55 -8.30
CA ILE A 79 -9.87 -2.90 -8.57
C ILE A 79 -10.81 -2.82 -9.78
N ILE A 80 -10.46 -3.56 -10.84
CA ILE A 80 -11.24 -3.54 -12.11
C ILE A 80 -12.49 -4.42 -12.01
N SER A 81 -12.53 -5.38 -11.09
CA SER A 81 -13.63 -6.34 -10.94
C SER A 81 -13.84 -6.76 -9.50
N GLY A 82 -15.09 -6.73 -9.05
CA GLY A 82 -15.47 -7.12 -7.70
C GLY A 82 -16.51 -6.15 -7.12
N PRO A 83 -16.96 -6.39 -5.88
CA PRO A 83 -17.87 -5.49 -5.19
C PRO A 83 -17.17 -4.24 -4.62
N TYR A 84 -15.84 -4.22 -4.59
CA TYR A 84 -15.01 -3.12 -4.10
C TYR A 84 -14.32 -2.38 -5.25
N SER A 85 -13.97 -1.12 -5.00
CA SER A 85 -13.42 -0.22 -6.03
C SER A 85 -11.90 -0.05 -5.93
N THR A 86 -11.31 -0.31 -4.76
CA THR A 86 -9.89 -0.03 -4.52
C THR A 86 -9.28 -1.03 -3.54
N ALA A 87 -8.07 -1.48 -3.86
CA ALA A 87 -7.24 -2.33 -3.02
C ALA A 87 -6.16 -1.49 -2.33
N ILE A 88 -5.88 -1.84 -1.08
CA ILE A 88 -4.81 -1.27 -0.26
C ILE A 88 -3.94 -2.43 0.19
N ASP A 89 -2.79 -2.55 -0.46
CA ASP A 89 -1.77 -3.55 -0.18
C ASP A 89 -0.89 -3.09 0.97
N VAL A 90 -0.82 -3.90 2.02
CA VAL A 90 0.03 -3.67 3.19
C VAL A 90 1.24 -4.57 3.13
N PHE A 91 2.41 -3.98 2.94
CA PHE A 91 3.64 -4.75 2.79
C PHE A 91 4.23 -5.26 4.11
N GLU A 92 4.96 -6.38 4.01
CA GLU A 92 5.69 -7.08 5.08
C GLU A 92 4.80 -7.59 6.23
N SER A 93 3.51 -7.78 5.96
CA SER A 93 2.50 -8.05 6.99
C SER A 93 1.36 -8.87 6.40
N THR A 94 0.85 -9.82 7.17
CA THR A 94 -0.35 -10.63 6.83
C THR A 94 -1.17 -10.86 8.09
N TRP A 95 -2.45 -11.18 7.95
CA TRP A 95 -3.31 -11.50 9.09
C TRP A 95 -2.83 -12.71 9.91
N SER A 96 -2.13 -13.66 9.28
CA SER A 96 -1.73 -14.93 9.89
C SER A 96 -0.35 -14.87 10.55
N GLU A 97 0.61 -14.16 9.99
CA GLU A 97 2.01 -14.22 10.44
C GLU A 97 2.43 -12.98 11.24
N ASN A 98 2.02 -11.80 10.77
CA ASN A 98 2.34 -10.54 11.42
C ASN A 98 1.16 -9.57 11.22
N PRO A 99 0.09 -9.67 12.02
CA PRO A 99 -1.13 -8.92 11.76
C PRO A 99 -1.05 -7.45 12.19
N GLY A 100 0.03 -7.02 12.85
CA GLY A 100 0.10 -5.70 13.48
C GLY A 100 -0.14 -4.55 12.50
N LYS A 101 0.59 -4.52 11.37
CA LYS A 101 0.47 -3.45 10.37
C LYS A 101 -0.86 -3.52 9.63
N VAL A 102 -1.31 -4.71 9.23
CA VAL A 102 -2.60 -4.89 8.53
C VAL A 102 -3.76 -4.45 9.41
N LYS A 103 -3.80 -4.89 10.68
CA LYS A 103 -4.81 -4.47 11.65
C LYS A 103 -4.80 -2.97 11.84
N PHE A 104 -3.61 -2.37 11.96
CA PHE A 104 -3.49 -0.94 12.11
C PHE A 104 -4.13 -0.19 10.95
N ILE A 105 -3.81 -0.54 9.70
CA ILE A 105 -4.39 0.10 8.51
C ILE A 105 -5.90 -0.15 8.43
N PHE A 106 -6.35 -1.39 8.63
CA PHE A 106 -7.77 -1.74 8.63
C PHE A 106 -8.57 -0.90 9.63
N TYR A 107 -8.07 -0.78 10.87
CA TYR A 107 -8.73 0.02 11.91
C TYR A 107 -8.54 1.52 11.74
N LEU A 108 -7.46 1.97 11.12
CA LEU A 108 -7.25 3.38 10.79
C LEU A 108 -8.33 3.84 9.82
N ILE A 109 -8.49 3.12 8.70
CA ILE A 109 -9.51 3.41 7.69
C ILE A 109 -10.91 3.28 8.31
N SER A 110 -11.19 2.17 8.99
CA SER A 110 -12.51 1.91 9.58
C SER A 110 -12.96 2.94 10.62
N ARG A 111 -12.03 3.64 11.27
CA ARG A 111 -12.37 4.69 12.26
C ARG A 111 -12.49 6.08 11.64
N ARG A 112 -11.83 6.32 10.51
CA ARG A 112 -11.72 7.65 9.90
C ARG A 112 -12.60 7.83 8.67
N THR A 113 -13.15 6.75 8.12
CA THR A 113 -13.95 6.78 6.91
C THR A 113 -15.25 5.99 7.11
N ARG A 114 -16.19 6.19 6.19
CA ARG A 114 -17.50 5.51 6.18
C ARG A 114 -17.61 4.38 5.15
N TRP A 115 -16.61 4.22 4.27
CA TRP A 115 -16.61 3.31 3.09
C TRP A 115 -16.70 1.86 3.49
N GLU A 116 -17.39 0.95 2.85
CA GLU A 116 -17.23 -0.48 3.19
C GLU A 116 -15.74 -0.92 3.17
N VAL A 117 -15.29 -1.70 4.17
CA VAL A 117 -13.90 -2.18 4.29
C VAL A 117 -13.90 -3.68 4.52
N ALA A 118 -13.14 -4.39 3.70
CA ALA A 118 -13.01 -5.84 3.72
C ALA A 118 -11.55 -6.26 3.64
N SER A 119 -11.22 -7.37 4.29
CA SER A 119 -9.91 -8.00 4.20
C SER A 119 -10.02 -9.46 4.66
N ARG A 120 -8.94 -10.23 4.44
CA ARG A 120 -8.82 -11.61 4.88
C ARG A 120 -9.94 -12.48 4.29
N PHE A 121 -9.98 -12.62 2.99
CA PHE A 121 -11.02 -13.38 2.30
C PHE A 121 -10.84 -14.89 2.49
N ASP A 122 -11.95 -15.62 2.58
CA ASP A 122 -11.95 -17.10 2.55
C ASP A 122 -11.88 -17.64 1.12
N GLY A 123 -11.96 -18.96 0.95
CA GLY A 123 -11.91 -19.60 -0.37
C GLY A 123 -13.12 -19.33 -1.28
N ASN A 124 -14.11 -18.56 -0.83
CA ASN A 124 -15.30 -18.15 -1.58
C ASN A 124 -15.42 -16.61 -1.66
N ASP A 125 -14.32 -15.89 -1.47
CA ASP A 125 -14.28 -14.42 -1.47
C ASP A 125 -15.20 -13.76 -0.41
N HIS A 126 -15.51 -14.46 0.68
CA HIS A 126 -16.16 -13.83 1.83
C HIS A 126 -15.11 -13.20 2.75
N PRO A 127 -15.25 -11.90 3.10
CA PRO A 127 -14.30 -11.27 4.00
C PRO A 127 -14.46 -11.78 5.44
N LEU A 128 -13.36 -12.24 6.03
CA LEU A 128 -13.32 -12.63 7.44
C LEU A 128 -13.06 -11.44 8.37
N ALA A 129 -12.52 -10.34 7.84
CA ALA A 129 -12.42 -9.05 8.52
C ALA A 129 -13.24 -8.03 7.72
N PHE A 130 -14.32 -7.53 8.32
CA PHE A 130 -15.30 -6.73 7.61
C PHE A 130 -15.84 -5.59 8.46
N ARG A 131 -16.07 -4.45 7.80
CA ARG A 131 -16.77 -3.32 8.39
C ARG A 131 -17.74 -2.75 7.34
N PRO A 132 -19.06 -2.82 7.58
CA PRO A 132 -20.07 -2.42 6.60
C PRO A 132 -20.04 -0.91 6.34
N LEU A 133 -20.63 -0.49 5.23
CA LEU A 133 -20.88 0.93 4.94
C LEU A 133 -21.60 1.59 6.12
N GLN A 134 -21.13 2.76 6.55
CA GLN A 134 -21.75 3.54 7.63
C GLN A 134 -22.56 4.70 7.04
N GLU A 135 -23.81 4.85 7.48
CA GLU A 135 -24.70 5.96 7.10
C GLU A 135 -24.25 7.31 7.70
#